data_AF-A0A151XBL0-F1
#
_entry.id   AF-A0A151XBL0-F1
#
_cell.length_a   1.000
_cell.length_b   1.000
_cell.length_c   1.000
_cell.angle_alpha   90.00
_cell.angle_beta   90.00
_cell.angle_gamma   90.00
#
_symmetry.space_group_name_H-M   'P 1'
#
loop_
_entity.id
_entity.type
_entity.pdbx_description
1 polymer ?
#
loop_
_entity_poly.entity_id
_entity_poly.type
_entity_poly.pdbx_seq_one_letter_code
_entity_poly.pdbx_strand_id
1 'polypeptide(L)'
;MSSHLNWMIIRDNNAFLLKKRNINKPFSTEANNLTNLSSYRYSGLVHLNKPAKANVKSTMKAGARRSLHKLKTLLKKNKYRVDLTKVCKL
;
A
#
# COMPACT_ATOMS: atom_id res chain seq x y z
N MET A 1 -5.21 -10.89 13.90
CA MET A 1 -3.73 -10.93 13.93
C MET A 1 -3.21 -9.51 14.02
N SER A 2 -2.23 -9.23 14.89
CA SER A 2 -1.66 -7.88 15.04
C SER A 2 -0.81 -7.49 13.83
N SER A 3 -0.98 -6.26 13.32
CA SER A 3 -0.20 -5.77 12.18
C SER A 3 1.30 -5.68 12.50
N HIS A 4 1.66 -5.29 13.72
CA HIS A 4 3.05 -5.19 14.13
C HIS A 4 3.73 -6.56 14.22
N LEU A 5 3.01 -7.57 14.73
CA LEU A 5 3.49 -8.95 14.77
C LEU A 5 3.71 -9.50 13.35
N ASN A 6 2.74 -9.31 12.46
CA ASN A 6 2.88 -9.71 11.06
C ASN A 6 4.13 -9.10 10.42
N TRP A 7 4.40 -7.82 10.67
CA TRP A 7 5.60 -7.17 10.16
C TRP A 7 6.89 -7.77 10.70
N MET A 8 6.96 -8.07 12.00
CA MET A 8 8.14 -8.70 12.59
C MET A 8 8.44 -10.06 11.96
N ILE A 9 7.42 -10.80 11.55
CA ILE A 9 7.56 -12.09 10.88
C ILE A 9 8.05 -11.91 9.43
N ILE A 10 7.45 -10.98 8.68
CA ILE A 10 7.66 -10.90 7.22
C ILE A 10 8.73 -9.91 6.76
N ARG A 11 9.24 -9.03 7.63
CA ARG A 11 10.10 -7.88 7.26
C ARG A 11 11.34 -8.23 6.44
N ASP A 12 11.94 -9.39 6.70
CA ASP A 12 13.21 -9.81 6.08
C ASP A 12 13.15 -11.16 5.35
N ASN A 13 12.03 -11.89 5.48
CA ASN A 13 11.84 -13.25 5.02
C ASN A 13 10.46 -13.45 4.36
N ASN A 14 10.21 -12.75 3.25
CA ASN A 14 8.99 -12.95 2.45
C ASN A 14 9.32 -13.07 0.95
N ALA A 15 8.47 -13.78 0.20
CA ALA A 15 8.69 -14.11 -1.20
C ALA A 15 8.64 -12.91 -2.17
N PHE A 16 8.07 -11.78 -1.73
CA PHE A 16 7.93 -10.57 -2.53
C PHE A 16 9.13 -9.62 -2.37
N LEU A 17 10.07 -9.97 -1.49
CA LEU A 17 11.20 -9.12 -1.14
C LEU A 17 12.33 -9.23 -2.18
N LEU A 18 12.67 -8.10 -2.79
CA LEU A 18 13.77 -8.00 -3.75
C LEU A 18 14.95 -7.26 -3.12
N LYS A 19 15.99 -8.02 -2.78
CA LYS A 19 17.25 -7.49 -2.24
C LYS A 19 18.25 -7.34 -3.38
N LYS A 20 18.85 -6.15 -3.50
CA LYS A 20 19.90 -5.86 -4.49
C LYS A 20 21.11 -5.29 -3.77
N ARG A 21 22.31 -5.64 -4.24
CA ARG A 21 23.58 -5.17 -3.68
C ARG A 21 23.64 -3.63 -3.73
N ASN A 22 24.23 -3.01 -2.69
CA ASN A 22 24.38 -1.57 -2.52
C ASN A 22 23.08 -0.78 -2.38
N ILE A 23 21.99 -1.42 -1.93
CA ILE A 23 20.73 -0.74 -1.63
C ILE A 23 20.36 -0.97 -0.16
N ASN A 24 20.28 0.11 0.60
CA ASN A 24 20.02 0.06 2.04
C ASN A 24 18.60 -0.41 2.38
N LYS A 25 17.63 -0.16 1.49
CA LYS A 25 16.23 -0.54 1.70
C LYS A 25 15.74 -1.40 0.55
N PRO A 26 15.36 -2.68 0.81
CA PRO A 26 14.94 -3.57 -0.26
C PRO A 26 13.59 -3.16 -0.85
N PHE A 27 13.38 -3.57 -2.10
CA PHE A 27 12.12 -3.38 -2.80
C PHE A 27 11.15 -4.52 -2.47
N SER A 28 9.86 -4.28 -2.69
CA SER A 28 8.79 -5.25 -2.47
C SER A 28 7.88 -5.27 -3.69
N THR A 29 7.54 -6.47 -4.18
CA THR A 29 6.59 -6.71 -5.28
C THR A 29 5.20 -7.09 -4.79
N GLU A 30 4.91 -6.88 -3.50
CA GLU A 30 3.64 -7.25 -2.91
C GLU A 30 2.47 -6.42 -3.51
N ALA A 31 1.32 -7.07 -3.66
CA ALA A 31 0.10 -6.39 -4.11
C ALA A 31 -0.32 -5.29 -3.11
N ASN A 32 -0.92 -4.21 -3.61
CA ASN A 32 -1.38 -3.04 -2.83
C ASN A 32 -0.26 -2.24 -2.12
N ASN A 33 1.00 -2.35 -2.55
CA ASN A 33 2.07 -1.44 -2.15
C ASN A 33 2.23 -0.31 -3.18
N LEU A 34 1.96 0.92 -2.78
CA LEU A 34 1.97 2.09 -3.68
C LEU A 34 3.39 2.56 -4.06
N THR A 35 4.42 2.16 -3.31
CA THR A 35 5.79 2.67 -3.47
C THR A 35 6.80 1.59 -3.85
N ASN A 36 6.40 0.32 -3.89
CA ASN A 36 7.27 -0.85 -4.08
C ASN A 36 8.45 -0.91 -3.07
N LEU A 37 8.34 -0.22 -1.93
CA LEU A 37 9.35 -0.24 -0.87
C LEU A 37 8.96 -1.25 0.19
N SER A 38 9.91 -2.10 0.61
CA SER A 38 9.72 -2.92 1.80
C SER A 38 9.68 -2.01 3.03
N SER A 39 8.48 -1.75 3.54
CA SER A 39 8.27 -0.91 4.71
C SER A 39 6.95 -1.24 5.39
N TYR A 40 6.93 -1.12 6.71
CA TYR A 40 5.72 -1.33 7.51
C TYR A 40 4.52 -0.55 6.95
N ARG A 41 4.69 0.77 6.78
CA ARG A 41 3.61 1.69 6.37
C ARG A 41 2.97 1.31 5.03
N TYR A 42 3.77 0.94 4.03
CA TYR A 42 3.29 0.72 2.67
C TYR A 42 3.02 -0.75 2.35
N SER A 43 3.26 -1.66 3.29
CA SER A 43 3.01 -3.09 3.06
C SER A 43 1.52 -3.38 2.94
N GLY A 44 1.16 -3.98 1.80
CA GLY A 44 -0.18 -4.47 1.53
C GLY A 44 -0.51 -5.75 2.28
N LEU A 45 0.50 -6.51 2.72
CA LEU A 45 0.34 -7.76 3.47
C LEU A 45 0.02 -7.49 4.96
N VAL A 46 0.64 -6.47 5.54
CA VAL A 46 0.50 -6.13 6.97
C VAL A 46 -0.82 -5.44 7.27
N HIS A 47 -1.21 -4.49 6.42
CA HIS A 47 -2.36 -3.63 6.66
C HIS A 47 -3.65 -4.15 6.01
N LEU A 48 -3.65 -5.39 5.52
CA LEU A 48 -4.81 -6.01 4.89
C LEU A 48 -5.88 -6.32 5.95
N ASN A 49 -6.97 -5.56 5.93
CA ASN A 49 -8.12 -5.82 6.78
C ASN A 49 -9.08 -6.79 6.06
N LYS A 50 -9.28 -7.99 6.61
CA LYS A 50 -10.20 -9.04 6.10
C LYS A 50 -9.85 -9.62 4.71
N PRO A 51 -8.71 -10.33 4.56
CA PRO A 51 -8.20 -10.85 3.29
C PRO A 51 -9.23 -11.62 2.42
N ALA A 52 -10.13 -12.37 3.06
CA ALA A 52 -11.15 -13.18 2.37
C ALA A 52 -12.29 -12.37 1.71
N LYS A 53 -12.47 -11.08 2.05
CA LYS A 53 -13.56 -10.23 1.52
C LYS A 53 -13.08 -8.83 1.05
N ALA A 54 -11.78 -8.62 0.91
CA ALA A 54 -11.19 -7.28 1.10
C ALA A 54 -11.24 -6.31 -0.08
N ASN A 55 -11.02 -6.75 -1.33
CA ASN A 55 -10.69 -5.80 -2.40
C ASN A 55 -11.92 -5.49 -3.29
N VAL A 56 -12.51 -4.31 -3.09
CA VAL A 56 -13.48 -3.72 -4.01
C VAL A 56 -12.75 -2.77 -4.95
N LYS A 57 -12.72 -3.12 -6.24
CA LYS A 57 -12.12 -2.29 -7.29
C LYS A 57 -13.21 -1.48 -7.98
N SER A 58 -13.00 -0.17 -8.09
CA SER A 58 -13.89 0.74 -8.83
C SER A 58 -13.12 1.43 -9.95
N THR A 59 -13.52 1.19 -11.19
CA THR A 59 -12.89 1.82 -12.37
C THR A 59 -13.33 3.27 -12.51
N MET A 60 -12.38 4.21 -12.49
CA MET A 60 -12.67 5.63 -12.70
C MET A 60 -12.56 5.95 -14.20
N LYS A 61 -13.69 6.16 -14.88
CA LYS A 61 -13.74 6.47 -16.33
C LYS A 61 -13.48 7.94 -16.68
N ALA A 62 -13.23 8.80 -15.69
CA ALA A 62 -13.01 10.24 -15.94
C ALA A 62 -11.53 10.53 -16.28
N GLY A 63 -11.28 11.66 -16.96
CA GLY A 63 -9.92 12.11 -17.27
C GLY A 63 -9.05 12.31 -16.03
N ALA A 64 -7.72 12.25 -16.21
CA ALA A 64 -6.71 12.15 -15.14
C ALA A 64 -6.93 13.13 -13.98
N ARG A 65 -7.12 14.42 -14.29
CA ARG A 65 -7.35 15.47 -13.27
C ARG A 65 -8.59 15.21 -12.42
N ARG A 66 -9.73 14.88 -13.05
CA ARG A 66 -11.00 14.64 -12.35
C ARG A 66 -10.93 13.36 -11.50
N SER A 67 -10.31 12.31 -12.03
CA SER A 67 -10.12 11.05 -11.31
C SER A 67 -9.23 11.23 -10.08
N LEU A 68 -8.10 11.94 -10.21
CA LEU A 68 -7.21 12.26 -9.09
C LEU A 68 -7.90 13.09 -8.00
N HIS A 69 -8.66 14.12 -8.41
CA HIS A 69 -9.41 14.94 -7.46
C HIS A 69 -10.43 14.11 -6.66
N LYS A 70 -11.20 13.25 -7.35
CA LYS A 70 -12.17 12.35 -6.71
C LYS A 70 -11.48 11.38 -5.72
N LEU A 71 -10.36 10.76 -6.11
CA LEU A 71 -9.60 9.85 -5.23
C LEU A 71 -9.11 10.57 -3.97
N LYS A 72 -8.51 11.75 -4.13
CA LYS A 72 -8.02 12.59 -3.01
C LYS A 72 -9.16 12.94 -2.04
N THR A 73 -10.32 13.31 -2.57
CA THR A 73 -11.50 13.65 -1.77
C THR A 73 -12.05 12.43 -1.04
N LEU A 74 -12.11 11.27 -1.69
CA LEU A 74 -12.57 10.01 -1.11
C LEU A 74 -11.69 9.60 0.09
N LEU A 75 -10.37 9.59 -0.07
CA LEU A 75 -9.43 9.21 1.00
C LEU A 75 -9.54 10.15 2.21
N LYS A 76 -9.61 11.46 1.97
CA LYS A 76 -9.71 12.46 3.04
C LYS A 76 -11.05 12.45 3.76
N LYS A 77 -12.17 12.43 3.02
CA LYS A 77 -13.52 12.49 3.62
C LYS A 77 -13.83 11.23 4.44
N ASN A 78 -13.43 10.06 3.95
CA ASN A 78 -13.65 8.80 4.66
C ASN A 78 -12.62 8.56 5.78
N LYS A 79 -11.65 9.46 5.98
CA LYS A 79 -10.53 9.31 6.94
C LYS A 79 -9.79 7.98 6.81
N TYR A 80 -9.82 7.37 5.63
CA TYR A 80 -9.24 6.05 5.39
C TYR A 80 -7.79 6.18 4.96
N ARG A 81 -6.85 5.65 5.76
CA ARG A 81 -5.40 5.64 5.48
C ARG A 81 -4.88 6.98 4.97
N VAL A 82 -5.20 8.05 5.70
CA VAL A 82 -4.81 9.43 5.34
C VAL A 82 -3.29 9.60 5.23
N ASP A 83 -2.50 8.72 5.85
CA ASP A 83 -1.05 8.62 5.72
C ASP A 83 -0.59 8.34 4.28
N LEU A 84 -1.42 7.66 3.47
CA LEU A 84 -1.13 7.33 2.07
C LEU A 84 -1.47 8.47 1.10
N THR A 85 -2.14 9.53 1.57
CA THR A 85 -2.66 10.61 0.71
C THR A 85 -1.57 11.40 -0.01
N LYS A 86 -0.32 11.39 0.49
CA LYS A 86 0.83 12.01 -0.21
C LYS A 86 1.29 11.14 -1.38
N VAL A 87 1.37 9.83 -1.16
CA VAL A 87 1.86 8.88 -2.16
C VAL A 87 0.90 8.74 -3.34
N CYS A 88 -0.42 8.75 -3.09
CA CYS A 88 -1.42 8.66 -4.17
C CYS A 88 -1.49 9.90 -5.08
N LYS A 89 -0.73 10.97 -4.81
CA LYS A 89 -0.89 12.25 -5.53
C LYS A 89 0.02 12.44 -6.74
N LEU A 90 0.99 11.57 -6.97
CA LEU A 90 2.29 11.95 -7.56
C LEU A 90 2.98 12.98 -6.65
#